data_AF-A0A7S2C0V7-F1
#
_entry.id   AF-A0A7S2C0V7-F1
#
_cell.length_a   1.000
_cell.length_b   1.000
_cell.length_c   1.000
_cell.angle_alpha   90.00
_cell.angle_beta   90.00
_cell.angle_gamma   90.00
#
_symmetry.space_group_name_H-M   'P 1'
#
loop_
_entity.id
_entity.type
_entity.pdbx_description
1 polymer ?
#
loop_
_entity_poly.entity_id
_entity_poly.type
_entity_poly.pdbx_seq_one_letter_code
_entity_poly.pdbx_strand_id
1 'polypeptide(L)'
;RRIVPRADLVLFVTSSDRPFSESEKNFLELIKGWGKKVVFVVNKIDNLPDENAVQEVTVFVRDNGTAMMGGGPRGTPMVFPVSAREALRAKLASPGDPSVGAGSRHWESSRFDALEAFMTDILSKEERVNAKMLSPLGVAESLLDTAERRLEQRKATLASDLATIDLVESNMASFRKDMDRDVAFERLQIEKALDGMVRRADTFFEERMTLFQLPILMDADKFKAEFQSEVMTGVTERLDDVVSDVSTLVED
;
A
#
# COMPACT_ATOMS: atom_id res chain seq x y z
N ARG A 1 -4.91 0.97 34.34
CA ARG A 1 -5.26 0.14 33.16
C ARG A 1 -4.31 0.31 31.94
N ARG A 2 -3.16 1.01 32.04
CA ARG A 2 -2.31 1.36 30.87
C ARG A 2 -0.93 0.67 30.80
N ILE A 3 -0.59 -0.20 31.76
CA ILE A 3 0.77 -0.77 31.91
C ILE A 3 0.89 -2.17 31.31
N VAL A 4 -0.15 -2.99 31.41
CA VAL A 4 -0.05 -4.43 31.11
C VAL A 4 -0.01 -4.79 29.61
N PRO A 5 -0.58 -4.02 28.66
CA PRO A 5 -0.45 -4.34 27.23
C PRO A 5 0.99 -4.33 26.69
N ARG A 6 1.93 -3.68 27.40
CA ARG A 6 3.36 -3.60 27.07
C ARG A 6 4.24 -4.52 27.92
N ALA A 7 3.66 -5.32 28.82
CA ALA A 7 4.43 -6.24 29.64
C ALA A 7 4.79 -7.50 28.83
N ASP A 8 6.07 -7.87 28.86
CA ASP A 8 6.60 -9.09 28.24
C ASP A 8 6.31 -10.32 29.13
N LEU A 9 6.36 -10.12 30.46
CA LEU A 9 6.03 -11.10 31.49
C LEU A 9 5.10 -10.50 32.54
N VAL A 10 4.10 -11.27 33.00
CA VAL A 10 3.24 -10.88 34.13
C VAL A 10 3.54 -11.79 35.33
N LEU A 11 4.09 -11.21 36.40
CA LEU A 11 4.20 -11.87 37.70
C LEU A 11 2.91 -11.65 38.48
N PHE A 12 2.16 -12.71 38.70
CA PHE A 12 0.95 -12.68 39.53
C PHE A 12 1.28 -13.15 40.93
N VAL A 13 1.40 -12.21 41.87
CA VAL A 13 1.72 -12.50 43.26
C VAL A 13 0.44 -12.72 44.06
N THR A 14 0.30 -13.89 44.69
CA THR A 14 -0.82 -14.23 45.58
C THR A 14 -0.30 -14.71 46.94
N SER A 15 -1.15 -14.62 47.97
CA SER A 15 -0.79 -15.01 49.33
C SER A 15 -1.06 -16.49 49.58
N SER A 16 -0.15 -17.19 50.26
CA SER A 16 -0.33 -18.59 50.69
C SER A 16 -1.53 -18.78 51.64
N ASP A 17 -1.84 -17.77 52.46
CA ASP A 17 -2.95 -17.82 53.43
C ASP A 17 -4.34 -17.94 52.77
N ARG A 18 -4.53 -17.29 51.62
CA ARG A 18 -5.79 -17.24 50.85
C ARG A 18 -5.48 -17.09 49.36
N PRO A 19 -4.98 -18.15 48.70
CA PRO A 19 -4.71 -18.10 47.28
C PRO A 19 -6.03 -17.95 46.50
N PHE A 20 -6.06 -17.09 45.47
CA PHE A 20 -7.21 -16.91 44.57
C PHE A 20 -8.51 -16.45 45.27
N SER A 21 -8.46 -15.33 45.97
CA SER A 21 -9.65 -14.57 46.36
C SER A 21 -10.52 -14.17 45.16
N GLU A 22 -11.80 -13.83 45.38
CA GLU A 22 -12.71 -13.40 44.30
C GLU A 22 -12.19 -12.17 43.55
N SER A 23 -11.59 -11.21 44.26
CA SER A 23 -10.98 -10.03 43.65
C SER A 23 -9.78 -10.38 42.76
N GLU A 24 -8.97 -11.37 43.16
CA GLU A 24 -7.85 -11.89 42.37
C GLU A 24 -8.34 -12.65 41.13
N LYS A 25 -9.39 -13.47 41.26
CA LYS A 25 -10.01 -14.18 40.13
C LYS A 25 -10.56 -13.20 39.08
N ASN A 26 -11.30 -12.18 39.50
CA ASN A 26 -11.83 -11.14 38.61
C ASN A 26 -10.70 -10.39 37.88
N PHE A 27 -9.57 -10.16 38.55
CA PHE A 27 -8.40 -9.56 37.92
C PHE A 27 -7.73 -10.50 36.91
N LEU A 28 -7.63 -11.79 37.21
CA LEU A 28 -7.09 -12.80 36.30
C LEU A 28 -7.93 -12.96 35.03
N GLU A 29 -9.26 -12.88 35.13
CA GLU A 29 -10.14 -12.89 33.96
C GLU A 29 -9.92 -11.68 33.04
N LEU A 30 -9.66 -10.50 33.63
CA LEU A 30 -9.35 -9.29 32.87
C LEU A 30 -8.06 -9.44 32.06
N ILE A 31 -7.04 -10.11 32.61
CA ILE A 31 -5.74 -10.29 31.94
C ILE A 31 -5.70 -11.51 31.00
N LYS A 32 -6.64 -12.45 31.14
CA LYS A 32 -6.75 -13.64 30.27
C LYS A 32 -6.83 -13.27 28.79
N GLY A 33 -7.54 -12.20 28.46
CA GLY A 33 -7.69 -11.70 27.09
C GLY A 33 -6.41 -11.14 26.46
N TRP A 34 -5.33 -10.97 27.23
CA TRP A 34 -4.10 -10.34 26.73
C TRP A 34 -3.10 -11.33 26.15
N GLY A 35 -3.31 -12.64 26.32
CA GLY A 35 -2.48 -13.65 25.67
C GLY A 35 -0.99 -13.47 25.97
N LYS A 36 -0.62 -13.22 27.24
CA LYS A 36 0.78 -13.12 27.72
C LYS A 36 1.15 -14.31 28.62
N LYS A 37 2.45 -14.57 28.81
CA LYS A 37 2.93 -15.60 29.72
C LYS A 37 2.74 -15.09 31.15
N VAL A 38 1.87 -15.73 31.92
CA VAL A 38 1.62 -15.41 33.33
C VAL A 38 2.37 -16.41 34.19
N VAL A 39 3.09 -15.90 35.18
CA VAL A 39 3.84 -16.70 36.16
C VAL A 39 3.29 -16.38 37.54
N PHE A 40 2.92 -17.42 38.28
CA PHE A 40 2.34 -17.29 39.60
C PHE A 40 3.43 -17.33 40.65
N VAL A 41 3.36 -16.41 41.60
CA VAL A 41 4.26 -16.34 42.75
C VAL A 41 3.39 -16.45 43.99
N VAL A 42 3.51 -17.57 44.71
CA VAL A 42 2.79 -17.80 45.97
C VAL A 42 3.69 -17.33 47.09
N ASN A 43 3.39 -16.15 47.64
CA ASN A 43 4.18 -15.54 48.69
C ASN A 43 3.69 -15.96 50.08
N LYS A 44 4.56 -15.78 51.09
CA LYS A 44 4.34 -16.10 52.52
C LYS A 44 4.31 -17.59 52.84
N ILE A 45 5.09 -18.41 52.15
CA ILE A 45 5.18 -19.85 52.47
C ILE A 45 5.70 -20.10 53.89
N ASP A 46 6.38 -19.13 54.50
CA ASP A 46 6.84 -19.14 55.89
C ASP A 46 5.70 -19.11 56.92
N ASN A 47 4.46 -18.85 56.50
CA ASN A 47 3.27 -18.99 57.34
C ASN A 47 2.70 -20.41 57.33
N LEU A 48 3.14 -21.26 56.40
CA LEU A 48 2.63 -22.62 56.26
C LEU A 48 3.37 -23.56 57.24
N PRO A 49 2.66 -24.55 57.81
CA PRO A 49 3.20 -25.37 58.89
C PRO A 49 4.29 -26.34 58.44
N ASP A 50 4.23 -26.84 57.21
CA ASP A 50 5.16 -27.85 56.68
C ASP A 50 5.22 -27.82 55.14
N GLU A 51 6.11 -28.66 54.60
CA GLU A 51 6.33 -28.83 53.16
C GLU A 51 5.08 -29.32 52.41
N ASN A 52 4.28 -30.17 53.05
CA ASN A 52 3.08 -30.73 52.41
C ASN A 52 2.06 -29.62 52.18
N ALA A 53 1.88 -28.72 53.15
CA ALA A 53 1.02 -27.55 52.99
C ALA A 53 1.52 -26.61 51.88
N VAL A 54 2.84 -26.42 51.73
CA VAL A 54 3.42 -25.65 50.61
C VAL A 54 3.08 -26.32 49.28
N GLN A 55 3.19 -27.64 49.20
CA GLN A 55 2.90 -28.41 48.00
C GLN A 55 1.41 -28.37 47.64
N GLU A 56 0.52 -28.55 48.62
CA GLU A 56 -0.94 -28.46 48.42
C GLU A 56 -1.36 -27.11 47.87
N VAL A 57 -0.87 -26.02 48.47
CA VAL A 57 -1.16 -24.65 47.99
C VAL A 57 -0.60 -24.45 46.58
N THR A 58 0.61 -24.95 46.30
CA THR A 58 1.24 -24.84 44.98
C THR A 58 0.44 -25.59 43.90
N VAL A 59 -0.04 -26.80 44.21
CA VAL A 59 -0.89 -27.59 43.31
C VAL A 59 -2.23 -26.89 43.11
N PHE A 60 -2.86 -26.43 44.19
CA PHE A 60 -4.12 -25.68 44.11
C PHE A 60 -4.01 -24.45 43.20
N VAL A 61 -2.95 -23.64 43.37
CA VAL A 61 -2.69 -22.46 42.53
C VAL A 61 -2.42 -22.84 41.08
N ARG A 62 -1.70 -23.95 40.85
CA ARG A 62 -1.42 -24.46 39.50
C ARG A 62 -2.68 -24.92 38.79
N ASP A 63 -3.54 -25.67 39.47
CA ASP A 63 -4.76 -26.23 38.89
C ASP A 63 -5.76 -25.12 38.59
N ASN A 64 -5.98 -24.20 39.53
CA ASN A 64 -6.82 -23.02 39.33
C ASN A 64 -6.26 -22.11 38.23
N GLY A 65 -4.95 -21.88 38.21
CA GLY A 65 -4.28 -21.12 37.16
C GLY A 65 -4.46 -21.77 35.78
N THR A 66 -4.37 -23.09 35.69
CA THR A 66 -4.58 -23.85 34.45
C THR A 66 -6.01 -23.73 33.95
N ALA A 67 -6.99 -23.91 34.84
CA ALA A 67 -8.41 -23.79 34.53
C ALA A 67 -8.76 -22.37 34.03
N MET A 68 -8.20 -21.34 34.68
CA MET A 68 -8.46 -19.95 34.34
C MET A 68 -7.79 -19.53 33.02
N MET A 69 -6.55 -19.95 32.77
CA MET A 69 -5.81 -19.58 31.56
C MET A 69 -6.29 -20.34 30.31
N GLY A 70 -7.01 -21.46 30.48
CA GLY A 70 -7.47 -22.32 29.39
C GLY A 70 -6.29 -23.11 28.82
N GLY A 71 -6.41 -24.43 28.73
CA GLY A 71 -5.36 -25.37 28.28
C GLY A 71 -4.94 -25.25 26.81
N GLY A 72 -4.87 -24.04 26.26
CA GLY A 72 -4.31 -23.74 24.95
C GLY A 72 -2.80 -24.04 24.87
N PRO A 73 -2.16 -23.75 23.73
CA PRO A 73 -0.81 -24.23 23.36
C PRO A 73 0.36 -23.78 24.26
N ARG A 74 0.08 -23.08 25.38
CA ARG A 74 1.06 -22.47 26.28
C ARG A 74 1.31 -23.23 27.59
N GLY A 75 0.63 -24.36 27.80
CA GLY A 75 0.92 -25.30 28.88
C GLY A 75 0.50 -24.85 30.29
N THR A 76 0.81 -25.70 31.27
CA THR A 76 0.55 -25.47 32.70
C THR A 76 1.32 -24.23 33.20
N PRO A 77 0.69 -23.30 33.94
CA PRO A 77 1.36 -22.11 34.44
C PRO A 77 2.47 -22.48 35.44
N MET A 78 3.58 -21.75 35.36
CA MET A 78 4.66 -21.88 36.33
C MET A 78 4.25 -21.25 37.65
N VAL A 79 4.52 -21.95 38.75
CA VAL A 79 4.18 -21.52 40.10
C VAL A 79 5.43 -21.58 40.97
N PHE A 80 5.79 -20.45 41.58
CA PHE A 80 6.92 -20.32 42.49
C PHE A 80 6.42 -20.09 43.91
N PRO A 81 6.49 -21.09 44.81
CA PRO A 81 6.27 -20.88 46.23
C PRO A 81 7.49 -20.16 46.83
N VAL A 82 7.29 -18.97 47.39
CA VAL A 82 8.39 -18.15 47.93
C VAL A 82 8.04 -17.51 49.28
N SER A 83 9.07 -17.20 50.06
CA SER A 83 8.96 -16.25 51.17
C SER A 83 9.76 -15.01 50.87
N ALA A 84 9.08 -13.93 50.45
CA ALA A 84 9.73 -12.64 50.26
C ALA A 84 10.37 -12.09 51.55
N ARG A 85 9.81 -12.47 52.72
CA ARG A 85 10.33 -12.06 54.04
C ARG A 85 11.69 -12.70 54.32
N GLU A 86 11.80 -14.01 54.16
CA GLU A 86 13.06 -14.73 54.36
C GLU A 86 14.10 -14.35 53.30
N ALA A 87 13.67 -14.17 52.04
CA ALA A 87 14.55 -13.70 50.97
C ALA A 87 15.15 -12.33 51.29
N LEU A 88 14.34 -11.39 51.80
CA LEU A 88 14.81 -10.07 52.21
C LEU A 88 15.79 -10.16 53.38
N ARG A 89 15.51 -10.99 54.38
CA ARG A 89 16.41 -11.23 55.52
C ARG A 89 17.76 -11.76 55.05
N ALA A 90 17.77 -12.71 54.13
CA ALA A 90 18.99 -13.25 53.55
C ALA A 90 19.83 -12.17 52.84
N LYS A 91 19.21 -11.37 51.98
CA LYS A 91 19.87 -10.27 51.24
C LYS A 91 20.43 -9.18 52.16
N LEU A 92 19.77 -8.90 53.29
CA LEU A 92 20.26 -7.94 54.28
C LEU A 92 21.38 -8.51 55.15
N ALA A 93 21.30 -9.79 55.51
CA ALA A 93 22.30 -10.47 56.35
C ALA A 93 23.61 -10.76 55.60
N SER A 94 23.56 -10.88 54.27
CA SER A 94 24.74 -11.09 53.43
C SER A 94 24.62 -10.25 52.15
N PRO A 95 24.98 -8.95 52.21
CA PRO A 95 24.93 -8.06 51.06
C PRO A 95 25.90 -8.54 49.96
N GLY A 96 25.37 -8.75 48.76
CA GLY A 96 26.12 -9.25 47.60
C GLY A 96 25.67 -10.64 47.18
N ASP A 97 25.84 -11.63 48.06
CA ASP A 97 25.39 -13.01 47.81
C ASP A 97 24.59 -13.55 49.01
N PRO A 98 23.25 -13.64 48.89
CA PRO A 98 22.39 -14.15 49.96
C PRO A 98 22.57 -15.64 50.22
N SER A 99 23.20 -16.40 49.31
CA SER A 99 23.40 -17.84 49.45
C SER A 99 24.56 -18.23 50.37
N VAL A 100 25.39 -17.26 50.77
CA VAL A 100 26.61 -17.48 51.56
C VAL A 100 26.46 -16.86 52.95
N GLY A 101 27.21 -17.38 53.92
CA GLY A 101 27.34 -16.78 55.24
C GLY A 101 26.05 -16.82 56.06
N ALA A 102 25.79 -15.76 56.83
CA ALA A 102 24.66 -15.68 57.75
C ALA A 102 23.30 -15.64 57.03
N GLY A 103 23.25 -15.23 55.76
CA GLY A 103 22.03 -15.20 54.95
C GLY A 103 21.60 -16.54 54.37
N SER A 104 22.53 -17.50 54.24
CA SER A 104 22.36 -18.75 53.49
C SER A 104 21.10 -19.55 53.89
N ARG A 105 20.85 -19.72 55.19
CA ARG A 105 19.68 -20.47 55.69
C ARG A 105 18.35 -19.79 55.35
N HIS A 106 18.32 -18.46 55.43
CA HIS A 106 17.15 -17.66 55.07
C HIS A 106 16.92 -17.66 53.56
N TRP A 107 18.00 -17.76 52.77
CA TRP A 107 17.90 -17.84 51.32
C TRP A 107 17.30 -19.17 50.87
N GLU A 108 17.81 -20.29 51.41
CA GLU A 108 17.31 -21.63 51.12
C GLU A 108 15.84 -21.79 51.54
N SER A 109 15.48 -21.34 52.74
CA SER A 109 14.09 -21.41 53.22
C SER A 109 13.13 -20.53 52.41
N SER A 110 13.64 -19.47 51.77
CA SER A 110 12.83 -18.55 50.98
C SER A 110 12.42 -19.07 49.61
N ARG A 111 13.15 -20.04 49.05
CA ARG A 111 12.99 -20.55 47.66
C ARG A 111 13.03 -19.49 46.57
N PHE A 112 13.63 -18.35 46.88
CA PHE A 112 13.63 -17.20 45.99
C PHE A 112 14.66 -17.35 44.86
N ASP A 113 15.62 -18.26 45.02
CA ASP A 113 16.64 -18.63 44.05
C ASP A 113 16.03 -19.07 42.70
N ALA A 114 15.03 -19.94 42.73
CA ALA A 114 14.37 -20.45 41.53
C ALA A 114 13.62 -19.34 40.77
N LEU A 115 13.00 -18.41 41.50
CA LEU A 115 12.31 -17.26 40.90
C LEU A 115 13.31 -16.26 40.31
N GLU A 116 14.41 -15.98 41.02
CA GLU A 116 15.45 -15.05 40.56
C GLU A 116 16.15 -15.58 39.31
N ALA A 117 16.57 -16.85 39.30
CA ALA A 117 17.18 -17.49 38.14
C ALA A 117 16.25 -17.48 36.92
N PHE A 118 14.95 -17.73 37.12
CA PHE A 118 13.95 -17.68 36.07
C PHE A 118 13.79 -16.27 35.48
N MET A 119 13.72 -15.24 36.32
CA MET A 119 13.64 -13.85 35.85
C MET A 119 14.89 -13.45 35.06
N THR A 120 16.09 -13.82 35.55
CA THR A 120 17.34 -13.51 34.86
C THR A 120 17.44 -14.22 33.50
N ASP A 121 17.00 -15.48 33.39
CA ASP A 121 17.00 -16.19 32.10
C ASP A 121 16.07 -15.54 31.07
N ILE A 122 14.83 -15.22 31.47
CA ILE A 122 13.85 -14.57 30.57
C ILE A 122 14.33 -13.20 30.14
N LEU A 123 14.71 -12.34 31.08
CA LEU A 123 15.16 -10.99 30.78
C LEU A 123 16.41 -11.03 29.88
N SER A 124 17.37 -11.92 30.17
CA SER A 124 18.56 -12.03 29.33
C SER A 124 18.26 -12.48 27.89
N LYS A 125 17.22 -13.29 27.66
CA LYS A 125 16.84 -13.73 26.31
C LYS A 125 16.03 -12.66 25.58
N GLU A 126 15.04 -12.06 26.23
CA GLU A 126 14.15 -11.06 25.65
C GLU A 126 14.86 -9.72 25.42
N GLU A 127 15.70 -9.25 26.34
CA GLU A 127 16.49 -8.02 26.16
C GLU A 127 17.44 -8.15 24.96
N ARG A 128 18.03 -9.34 24.75
CA ARG A 128 18.89 -9.61 23.60
C ARG A 128 18.13 -9.66 22.27
N VAL A 129 16.88 -10.12 22.26
CA VAL A 129 16.04 -10.14 21.05
C VAL A 129 15.51 -8.75 20.74
N ASN A 130 14.96 -8.03 21.72
CA ASN A 130 14.44 -6.68 21.55
C ASN A 130 15.54 -5.70 21.09
N ALA A 131 16.72 -5.73 21.72
CA ALA A 131 17.85 -4.88 21.32
C ALA A 131 18.36 -5.18 19.90
N LYS A 132 18.28 -6.44 19.44
CA LYS A 132 18.71 -6.84 18.09
C LYS A 132 17.65 -6.66 17.01
N MET A 133 16.37 -6.58 17.36
CA MET A 133 15.24 -6.48 16.42
C MET A 133 14.76 -5.05 16.18
N LEU A 134 14.89 -4.15 17.15
CA LEU A 134 14.44 -2.76 17.02
C LEU A 134 15.13 -2.00 15.89
N SER A 135 16.45 -2.19 15.72
CA SER A 135 17.21 -1.51 14.66
C SER A 135 16.85 -2.03 13.26
N PRO A 136 16.83 -3.35 12.97
CA PRO A 136 16.38 -3.87 11.69
C PRO A 136 14.91 -3.53 11.37
N LEU A 137 14.02 -3.52 12.35
CA LEU A 137 12.61 -3.20 12.14
C LEU A 137 12.42 -1.73 11.73
N GLY A 138 13.12 -0.80 12.39
CA GLY A 138 13.08 0.62 12.01
C GLY A 138 13.65 0.88 10.61
N VAL A 139 14.69 0.13 10.21
CA VAL A 139 15.22 0.19 8.84
C VAL A 139 14.20 -0.37 7.84
N ALA A 140 13.54 -1.49 8.15
CA ALA A 140 12.51 -2.08 7.30
C ALA A 140 11.30 -1.15 7.12
N GLU A 141 10.82 -0.51 8.20
CA GLU A 141 9.75 0.49 8.14
C GLU A 141 10.13 1.68 7.25
N SER A 142 11.35 2.21 7.40
CA SER A 142 11.81 3.32 6.57
C SER A 142 11.93 2.94 5.07
N LEU A 143 12.36 1.71 4.78
CA LEU A 143 12.42 1.21 3.40
C LEU A 143 11.01 1.02 2.81
N LEU A 144 10.06 0.52 3.59
CA LEU A 144 8.68 0.35 3.15
C LEU A 144 8.02 1.71 2.85
N ASP A 145 8.13 2.68 3.75
CA ASP A 145 7.60 4.04 3.54
C ASP A 145 8.23 4.71 2.30
N THR A 146 9.54 4.52 2.09
CA THR A 146 10.21 5.03 0.88
C THR A 146 9.69 4.35 -0.39
N ALA A 147 9.48 3.03 -0.36
CA ALA A 147 8.96 2.27 -1.49
C ALA A 147 7.51 2.65 -1.82
N GLU A 148 6.66 2.80 -0.82
CA GLU A 148 5.26 3.22 -0.96
C GLU A 148 5.17 4.60 -1.61
N ARG A 149 5.93 5.58 -1.12
CA ARG A 149 5.95 6.94 -1.72
C ARG A 149 6.38 6.92 -3.17
N ARG A 150 7.39 6.11 -3.53
CA ARG A 150 7.84 5.95 -4.93
C ARG A 150 6.78 5.32 -5.81
N LEU A 151 6.05 4.32 -5.31
CA LEU A 151 4.98 3.66 -6.06
C LEU A 151 3.81 4.61 -6.30
N GLU A 152 3.39 5.38 -5.29
CA GLU A 152 2.31 6.36 -5.45
C GLU A 152 2.68 7.48 -6.43
N GLN A 153 3.92 7.97 -6.39
CA GLN A 153 4.39 8.94 -7.38
C GLN A 153 4.34 8.37 -8.81
N ARG A 154 4.82 7.14 -9.02
CA ARG A 154 4.79 6.49 -10.34
C ARG A 154 3.37 6.25 -10.84
N LYS A 155 2.46 5.87 -9.94
CA LYS A 155 1.05 5.66 -10.26
C LYS A 155 0.37 6.96 -10.69
N ALA A 156 0.67 8.07 -10.00
CA ALA A 156 0.17 9.39 -10.37
C ALA A 156 0.68 9.83 -11.74
N THR A 157 1.97 9.65 -12.03
CA THR A 157 2.52 9.94 -13.36
C THR A 157 1.86 9.08 -14.45
N LEU A 158 1.74 7.77 -14.23
CA LEU A 158 1.14 6.88 -15.22
C LEU A 158 -0.34 7.23 -15.51
N ALA A 159 -1.09 7.64 -14.48
CA ALA A 159 -2.46 8.10 -14.64
C ALA A 159 -2.54 9.38 -15.50
N SER A 160 -1.60 10.32 -15.31
CA SER A 160 -1.50 11.53 -16.13
C SER A 160 -1.13 11.21 -17.59
N ASP A 161 -0.22 10.27 -17.80
CA ASP A 161 0.22 9.86 -19.14
C ASP A 161 -0.93 9.19 -19.91
N LEU A 162 -1.68 8.29 -19.25
CA LEU A 162 -2.86 7.65 -19.86
C LEU A 162 -3.93 8.69 -20.25
N ALA A 163 -4.22 9.65 -19.37
CA ALA A 163 -5.16 10.72 -19.69
C ALA A 163 -4.69 11.59 -20.87
N THR A 164 -3.37 11.77 -21.02
CA THR A 164 -2.78 12.48 -22.16
C THR A 164 -2.93 11.68 -23.45
N ILE A 165 -2.72 10.37 -23.41
CA ILE A 165 -2.92 9.47 -24.56
C ILE A 165 -4.39 9.49 -25.00
N ASP A 166 -5.34 9.36 -24.07
CA ASP A 166 -6.77 9.40 -24.39
C ASP A 166 -7.17 10.73 -25.08
N LEU A 167 -6.61 11.85 -24.62
CA LEU A 167 -6.83 13.15 -25.23
C LEU A 167 -6.27 13.23 -26.65
N VAL A 168 -5.04 12.73 -26.85
CA VAL A 168 -4.39 12.70 -28.18
C VAL A 168 -5.18 11.81 -29.14
N GLU A 169 -5.61 10.63 -28.70
CA GLU A 169 -6.41 9.72 -29.53
C GLU A 169 -7.75 10.34 -29.94
N SER A 170 -8.44 11.01 -29.01
CA SER A 170 -9.69 11.73 -29.30
C SER A 170 -9.48 12.87 -30.30
N ASN A 171 -8.38 13.62 -30.16
CA ASN A 171 -8.04 14.70 -31.08
C ASN A 171 -7.69 14.16 -32.47
N MET A 172 -6.89 13.10 -32.56
CA MET A 172 -6.55 12.46 -33.84
C MET A 172 -7.78 11.87 -34.53
N ALA A 173 -8.71 11.28 -33.79
CA ALA A 173 -9.95 10.75 -34.35
C ALA A 173 -10.84 11.86 -34.92
N SER A 174 -10.94 12.99 -34.21
CA SER A 174 -11.69 14.17 -34.66
C SER A 174 -11.04 14.79 -35.90
N PHE A 175 -9.72 15.03 -35.85
CA PHE A 175 -8.95 15.56 -36.98
C PHE A 175 -9.08 14.69 -38.22
N ARG A 176 -8.99 13.36 -38.09
CA ARG A 176 -9.17 12.43 -39.20
C ARG A 176 -10.56 12.54 -39.83
N LYS A 177 -11.61 12.67 -38.99
CA LYS A 177 -12.99 12.80 -39.47
C LYS A 177 -13.20 14.11 -40.22
N ASP A 178 -12.60 15.20 -39.73
CA ASP A 178 -12.67 16.50 -40.38
C ASP A 178 -11.90 16.46 -41.72
N MET A 179 -10.69 15.91 -41.73
CA MET A 179 -9.90 15.70 -42.95
C MET A 179 -10.63 14.84 -43.99
N ASP A 180 -11.26 13.73 -43.59
CA ASP A 180 -12.03 12.88 -44.51
C ASP A 180 -13.23 13.66 -45.13
N ARG A 181 -13.85 14.55 -44.36
CA ARG A 181 -14.95 15.39 -44.83
C ARG A 181 -14.47 16.47 -45.79
N ASP A 182 -13.35 17.11 -45.49
CA ASP A 182 -12.79 18.19 -46.29
C ASP A 182 -12.27 17.66 -47.64
N VAL A 183 -11.57 16.52 -47.63
CA VAL A 183 -11.14 15.83 -48.85
C VAL A 183 -12.33 15.45 -49.72
N ALA A 184 -13.42 14.93 -49.12
CA ALA A 184 -14.62 14.59 -49.86
C ALA A 184 -15.32 15.84 -50.44
N PHE A 185 -15.35 16.94 -49.70
CA PHE A 185 -15.89 18.21 -50.15
C PHE A 185 -15.10 18.77 -51.34
N GLU A 186 -13.77 18.84 -51.22
CA GLU A 186 -12.94 19.38 -52.31
C GLU A 186 -12.98 18.50 -53.56
N ARG A 187 -13.03 17.17 -53.40
CA ARG A 187 -13.25 16.27 -54.54
C ARG A 187 -14.55 16.60 -55.28
N LEU A 188 -15.65 16.81 -54.56
CA LEU A 188 -16.93 17.18 -55.18
C LEU A 188 -16.86 18.54 -55.87
N GLN A 189 -16.13 19.51 -55.32
CA GLN A 189 -15.93 20.81 -55.95
C GLN A 189 -15.13 20.70 -57.25
N ILE A 190 -14.05 19.89 -57.25
CA ILE A 190 -13.26 19.62 -58.46
C ILE A 190 -14.11 18.92 -59.52
N GLU A 191 -14.85 17.88 -59.16
CA GLU A 191 -15.74 17.16 -60.09
C GLU A 191 -16.76 18.12 -60.70
N LYS A 192 -17.38 18.99 -59.90
CA LYS A 192 -18.33 20.01 -60.37
C LYS A 192 -17.68 21.04 -61.31
N ALA A 193 -16.45 21.47 -61.01
CA ALA A 193 -15.72 22.42 -61.85
C ALA A 193 -15.38 21.79 -63.22
N LEU A 194 -14.92 20.54 -63.23
CA LEU A 194 -14.62 19.77 -64.44
C LEU A 194 -15.88 19.50 -65.26
N ASP A 195 -16.99 19.08 -64.65
CA ASP A 195 -18.26 18.89 -65.35
C ASP A 195 -18.76 20.19 -65.99
N GLY A 196 -18.62 21.32 -65.28
CA GLY A 196 -18.93 22.64 -65.81
C GLY A 196 -18.04 23.01 -67.00
N MET A 197 -16.75 22.68 -66.94
CA MET A 197 -15.80 22.89 -68.04
C MET A 197 -16.19 22.09 -69.27
N VAL A 198 -16.49 20.80 -69.11
CA VAL A 198 -16.89 19.92 -70.22
C VAL A 198 -18.14 20.45 -70.90
N ARG A 199 -19.17 20.84 -70.14
CA ARG A 199 -20.39 21.44 -70.71
C ARG A 199 -20.11 22.72 -71.50
N ARG A 200 -19.25 23.59 -70.98
CA ARG A 200 -18.85 24.82 -71.70
C ARG A 200 -18.05 24.50 -72.95
N ALA A 201 -17.19 23.47 -72.91
CA ALA A 201 -16.46 23.00 -74.08
C ALA A 201 -17.42 22.49 -75.16
N ASP A 202 -18.39 21.66 -74.78
CA ASP A 202 -19.41 21.14 -75.71
C ASP A 202 -20.19 22.28 -76.37
N THR A 203 -20.71 23.24 -75.58
CA THR A 203 -21.39 24.42 -76.12
C THR A 203 -20.48 25.26 -77.03
N PHE A 204 -19.24 25.51 -76.62
CA PHE A 204 -18.28 26.26 -77.42
C PHE A 204 -18.00 25.55 -78.77
N PHE A 205 -17.81 24.24 -78.76
CA PHE A 205 -17.60 23.46 -79.99
C PHE A 205 -18.86 23.42 -80.86
N GLU A 206 -20.07 23.27 -80.30
CA GLU A 206 -21.32 23.31 -81.04
C GLU A 206 -21.56 24.67 -81.72
N GLU A 207 -21.26 25.78 -81.03
CA GLU A 207 -21.47 27.13 -81.55
C GLU A 207 -20.40 27.56 -82.57
N ARG A 208 -19.14 27.14 -82.36
CA ARG A 208 -17.98 27.60 -83.14
C ARG A 208 -17.51 26.63 -84.22
N MET A 209 -17.68 25.31 -84.04
CA MET A 209 -17.36 24.32 -85.07
C MET A 209 -18.56 24.00 -85.96
N THR A 210 -19.12 25.04 -86.57
CA THR A 210 -20.09 24.88 -87.66
C THR A 210 -19.38 24.97 -89.01
N LEU A 211 -19.91 24.31 -90.05
CA LEU A 211 -19.40 24.35 -91.43
C LEU A 211 -19.25 25.78 -92.00
N PHE A 212 -19.80 26.79 -91.32
CA PHE A 212 -19.85 28.19 -91.74
C PHE A 212 -18.86 29.13 -90.99
N GLN A 213 -18.13 28.66 -89.98
CA GLN A 213 -17.19 29.48 -89.17
C GLN A 213 -15.70 29.11 -89.31
N LEU A 214 -15.32 28.50 -90.44
CA LEU A 214 -13.94 28.10 -90.76
C LEU A 214 -12.84 29.20 -90.66
N PRO A 215 -13.11 30.51 -90.86
CA PRO A 215 -12.06 31.54 -90.75
C PRO A 215 -11.47 31.70 -89.34
N ILE A 216 -12.23 31.37 -88.29
CA ILE A 216 -11.77 31.49 -86.89
C ILE A 216 -10.72 30.42 -86.56
N LEU A 217 -10.74 29.27 -87.25
CA LEU A 217 -9.78 28.19 -87.09
C LEU A 217 -8.42 28.46 -87.76
N MET A 218 -8.32 29.51 -88.59
CA MET A 218 -7.04 29.94 -89.20
C MET A 218 -6.18 30.79 -88.26
N ASP A 219 -6.77 31.38 -87.21
CA ASP A 219 -6.07 32.15 -86.18
C ASP A 219 -6.07 31.36 -84.87
N ALA A 220 -5.06 30.49 -84.75
CA ALA A 220 -4.93 29.58 -83.62
C ALA A 220 -4.78 30.31 -82.27
N ASP A 221 -4.17 31.51 -82.26
CA ASP A 221 -3.98 32.29 -81.04
C ASP A 221 -5.28 32.91 -80.56
N LYS A 222 -6.09 33.44 -81.48
CA LYS A 222 -7.42 33.98 -81.15
C LYS A 222 -8.38 32.88 -80.67
N PHE A 223 -8.41 31.73 -81.35
CA PHE A 223 -9.23 30.59 -80.94
C PHE A 223 -8.83 30.07 -79.55
N LYS A 224 -7.53 29.98 -79.27
CA LYS A 224 -7.02 29.56 -77.96
C LYS A 224 -7.40 30.56 -76.86
N ALA A 225 -7.33 31.86 -77.13
CA ALA A 225 -7.70 32.89 -76.17
C ALA A 225 -9.21 32.85 -75.83
N GLU A 226 -10.07 32.68 -76.84
CA GLU A 226 -11.53 32.55 -76.64
C GLU A 226 -11.86 31.25 -75.89
N PHE A 227 -11.22 30.12 -76.23
CA PHE A 227 -11.37 28.87 -75.50
C PHE A 227 -10.92 28.99 -74.03
N GLN A 228 -9.78 29.63 -73.76
CA GLN A 228 -9.32 29.86 -72.39
C GLN A 228 -10.28 30.78 -71.60
N SER A 229 -10.81 31.82 -72.24
CA SER A 229 -11.73 32.77 -71.60
C SER A 229 -13.15 32.21 -71.39
N GLU A 230 -13.64 31.30 -72.24
CA GLU A 230 -15.02 30.81 -72.17
C GLU A 230 -15.10 29.43 -71.51
N VAL A 231 -14.13 28.54 -71.74
CA VAL A 231 -14.18 27.15 -71.27
C VAL A 231 -13.41 26.97 -69.96
N MET A 232 -12.19 27.50 -69.87
CA MET A 232 -11.31 27.31 -68.70
C MET A 232 -11.66 28.20 -67.50
N THR A 233 -12.54 29.18 -67.69
CA THR A 233 -12.98 30.10 -66.62
C THR A 233 -13.58 29.36 -65.43
N GLY A 234 -13.07 29.68 -64.23
CA GLY A 234 -13.48 29.10 -62.95
C GLY A 234 -12.86 27.73 -62.62
N VAL A 235 -12.14 27.07 -63.54
CA VAL A 235 -11.45 25.79 -63.26
C VAL A 235 -10.06 26.05 -62.70
N THR A 236 -9.31 26.97 -63.31
CA THR A 236 -7.96 27.34 -62.87
C THR A 236 -7.98 27.99 -61.50
N GLU A 237 -8.86 28.96 -61.28
CA GLU A 237 -9.03 29.64 -59.98
C GLU A 237 -9.43 28.65 -58.88
N ARG A 238 -10.28 27.67 -59.19
CA ARG A 238 -10.68 26.63 -58.22
C ARG A 238 -9.56 25.63 -57.93
N LEU A 239 -8.72 25.30 -58.91
CA LEU A 239 -7.57 24.43 -58.69
C LEU A 239 -6.54 25.13 -57.79
N ASP A 240 -6.33 26.43 -58.00
CA ASP A 240 -5.43 27.24 -57.18
C ASP A 240 -5.98 27.37 -55.74
N ASP A 241 -7.29 27.54 -55.56
CA ASP A 241 -7.95 27.53 -54.24
C ASP A 241 -7.69 26.20 -53.49
N VAL A 242 -7.93 25.06 -54.15
CA VAL A 242 -7.74 23.73 -53.52
C VAL A 242 -6.27 23.50 -53.13
N VAL A 243 -5.33 23.92 -53.99
CA VAL A 243 -3.89 23.77 -53.70
C VAL A 243 -3.49 24.66 -52.51
N SER A 244 -4.03 25.88 -52.42
CA SER A 244 -3.81 26.77 -51.29
C SER A 244 -4.39 26.21 -49.98
N ASP A 245 -5.61 25.68 -50.03
CA ASP A 245 -6.29 25.12 -48.85
C ASP A 245 -5.61 23.82 -48.36
N VAL A 246 -5.14 22.96 -49.26
CA VAL A 246 -4.38 21.75 -48.89
C VAL A 246 -2.98 22.09 -48.37
N SER A 247 -2.34 23.14 -48.88
CA SER A 247 -1.01 23.57 -48.40
C SER A 247 -1.07 24.11 -46.97
N THR A 248 -2.14 24.82 -46.61
CA THR A 248 -2.33 25.34 -45.24
C THR A 248 -2.61 24.22 -44.24
N LEU A 249 -3.29 23.15 -44.65
CA LEU A 249 -3.52 21.94 -43.84
C LEU A 249 -2.26 21.11 -43.53
N VAL A 250 -1.15 21.32 -44.24
CA VAL A 250 0.11 20.56 -44.07
C VAL A 250 1.17 21.35 -43.29
N GLU A 251 1.02 22.67 -43.18
CA GLU A 251 1.95 23.55 -42.47
C GLU A 251 1.61 23.77 -40.98
N ASP A 252 0.37 23.51 -40.57
CA ASP A 252 -0.11 23.53 -39.16
C ASP A 252 -0.10 22.13 -38.51
#